data_AF-A0A259D877-F1
#
_entry.id   AF-A0A259D877-F1
#
_cell.length_a   1.000
_cell.length_b   1.000
_cell.length_c   1.000
_cell.angle_alpha   90.00
_cell.angle_beta   90.00
_cell.angle_gamma   90.00
#
_symmetry.space_group_name_H-M   'P 1'
#
loop_
_entity.id
_entity.type
_entity.pdbx_description
1 polymer ?
#
loop_
_entity_poly.entity_id
_entity_poly.type
_entity_poly.pdbx_seq_one_letter_code
_entity_poly.pdbx_strand_id
1 'polypeptide(L)'
;GNAKRHPEEIIFGLLKAGFATTAFDGQNFFDTVHPVLDANGNTTTVANTDGGSGTPWFLIDTTRAIRPIIWQTRMPYEFQAKTANYDDNVFLNDEYLYGVRARANAGFGLWQLAWGSKQTLNAANYAVARAAMAGFKADGGKILGVKPTLLVVPPALEQAARDLVMAPTAVAGATNTWYKSADLVVTPYLI
;
A
#
# COMPACT_ATOMS: atom_id res chain seq x y z
N GLY A 1 -10.62 8.30 17.62
CA GLY A 1 -9.83 7.36 16.80
C GLY A 1 -9.45 6.17 17.64
N ASN A 2 -9.61 4.95 17.14
CA ASN A 2 -9.27 3.73 17.85
C ASN A 2 -7.75 3.49 17.66
N ALA A 3 -6.96 3.40 18.74
CA ALA A 3 -5.49 3.34 18.64
C ALA A 3 -4.97 2.17 17.79
N LYS A 4 -5.77 1.10 17.63
CA LYS A 4 -5.46 -0.04 16.75
C LYS A 4 -5.52 0.28 15.25
N ARG A 5 -6.29 1.31 14.84
CA ARG A 5 -6.45 1.74 13.44
C ARG A 5 -5.41 2.76 12.99
N HIS A 6 -4.71 3.39 13.94
CA HIS A 6 -3.72 4.42 13.68
C HIS A 6 -2.60 3.98 12.68
N PRO A 7 -2.07 2.74 12.73
CA PRO A 7 -1.12 2.28 11.71
C PRO A 7 -1.74 2.15 10.31
N GLU A 8 -2.98 1.66 10.20
CA GLU A 8 -3.67 1.50 8.93
C GLU A 8 -3.94 2.85 8.26
N GLU A 9 -4.42 3.82 9.05
CA GLU A 9 -4.66 5.19 8.60
C GLU A 9 -3.40 5.81 7.99
N ILE A 10 -2.25 5.65 8.65
CA ILE A 10 -0.98 6.22 8.18
C ILE A 10 -0.45 5.45 6.96
N ILE A 11 -0.50 4.11 6.96
CA ILE A 11 0.03 3.28 5.87
C ILE A 11 -0.78 3.51 4.58
N PHE A 12 -2.11 3.39 4.65
CA PHE A 12 -2.96 3.57 3.46
C PHE A 12 -3.07 5.03 3.04
N GLY A 13 -3.02 5.97 3.99
CA GLY A 13 -2.89 7.39 3.69
C GLY A 13 -1.61 7.71 2.91
N LEU A 14 -0.47 7.14 3.33
CA LEU A 14 0.80 7.29 2.62
C LEU A 14 0.76 6.64 1.23
N LEU A 15 0.15 5.45 1.11
CA LEU A 15 -0.05 4.79 -0.18
C LEU A 15 -0.82 5.69 -1.16
N LYS A 16 -1.94 6.28 -0.71
CA LYS A 16 -2.71 7.24 -1.52
C LYS A 16 -1.88 8.47 -1.89
N ALA A 17 -1.09 8.99 -0.96
CA ALA A 17 -0.23 10.16 -1.17
C ALA A 17 0.98 9.87 -2.08
N GLY A 18 1.28 8.61 -2.41
CA GLY A 18 2.42 8.21 -3.24
C GLY A 18 2.42 8.80 -4.65
N PHE A 19 1.26 9.22 -5.17
CA PHE A 19 1.18 9.93 -6.46
C PHE A 19 1.69 11.38 -6.41
N ALA A 20 1.89 11.95 -5.21
CA ALA A 20 2.27 13.35 -5.02
C ALA A 20 3.39 13.55 -3.98
N THR A 21 3.90 12.46 -3.41
CA THR A 21 4.98 12.48 -2.42
C THR A 21 6.20 11.81 -3.00
N THR A 22 7.34 12.48 -2.88
CA THR A 22 8.62 11.98 -3.39
C THR A 22 9.12 10.76 -2.62
N ALA A 23 9.65 9.78 -3.34
CA ALA A 23 10.36 8.62 -2.82
C ALA A 23 11.86 8.89 -2.72
N PHE A 24 12.65 7.84 -2.44
CA PHE A 24 14.09 7.94 -2.22
C PHE A 24 14.89 8.35 -3.46
N ASP A 25 14.33 8.20 -4.65
CA ASP A 25 14.93 8.53 -5.95
C ASP A 25 14.58 9.94 -6.44
N GLY A 26 13.86 10.74 -5.63
CA GLY A 26 13.48 12.11 -5.95
C GLY A 26 12.23 12.25 -6.83
N GLN A 27 11.70 11.16 -7.36
CA GLN A 27 10.42 11.12 -8.08
C GLN A 27 9.27 10.82 -7.13
N ASN A 28 8.02 11.06 -7.55
CA ASN A 28 6.87 10.61 -6.77
C ASN A 28 6.92 9.08 -6.63
N PHE A 29 6.41 8.53 -5.52
CA PHE A 29 6.44 7.07 -5.33
C PHE A 29 5.71 6.29 -6.42
N PHE A 30 4.63 6.87 -6.97
CA PHE A 30 3.98 6.38 -8.19
C PHE A 30 4.23 7.35 -9.33
N ASP A 31 5.20 7.03 -10.19
CA ASP A 31 5.64 7.89 -11.29
C ASP A 31 5.93 7.06 -12.55
N THR A 32 5.93 7.77 -13.68
CA THR A 32 6.24 7.23 -15.01
C THR A 32 7.73 7.29 -15.34
N VAL A 33 8.53 8.03 -14.55
CA VAL A 33 9.93 8.34 -14.89
C VAL A 33 10.94 8.03 -13.79
N HIS A 34 10.85 6.87 -13.13
CA HIS A 34 11.87 6.45 -12.15
C HIS A 34 13.22 6.17 -12.84
N PRO A 35 14.31 6.86 -12.46
CA PRO A 35 15.63 6.63 -13.06
C PRO A 35 16.22 5.29 -12.61
N VAL A 36 16.68 4.48 -13.57
CA VAL A 36 17.39 3.21 -13.34
C VAL A 36 18.57 3.07 -14.30
N LEU A 37 19.59 2.35 -13.89
CA LEU A 37 20.74 2.06 -14.76
C LEU A 37 20.49 0.77 -15.57
N ASP A 38 20.64 0.86 -16.88
CA ASP A 38 20.63 -0.31 -17.75
C ASP A 38 21.90 -1.17 -17.59
N ALA A 39 21.98 -2.28 -18.32
CA ALA A 39 23.14 -3.19 -18.26
C ALA A 39 24.45 -2.55 -18.77
N ASN A 40 24.36 -1.45 -19.52
CA ASN A 40 25.49 -0.71 -20.06
C ASN A 40 25.85 0.51 -19.19
N GLY A 41 25.14 0.72 -18.06
CA GLY A 41 25.32 1.86 -17.17
C GLY A 41 24.66 3.16 -17.65
N ASN A 42 23.82 3.12 -18.68
CA ASN A 42 23.06 4.29 -19.11
C ASN A 42 21.79 4.44 -18.26
N THR A 43 21.45 5.68 -17.93
CA THR A 43 20.19 5.98 -17.24
C THR A 43 19.01 5.82 -18.20
N THR A 44 18.04 5.01 -17.77
CA THR A 44 16.74 4.84 -18.42
C THR A 44 15.65 5.10 -17.40
N THR A 45 14.40 5.26 -17.86
CA THR A 45 13.27 5.52 -16.98
C THR A 45 12.28 4.35 -16.98
N VAL A 46 11.73 4.05 -15.81
CA VAL A 46 10.72 3.00 -15.63
C VAL A 46 9.49 3.59 -14.95
N ALA A 47 8.32 3.16 -15.39
CA ALA A 47 7.05 3.53 -14.80
C ALA A 47 6.57 2.46 -13.82
N ASN A 48 5.98 2.88 -12.70
CA ASN A 48 5.20 2.00 -11.81
C ASN A 48 3.73 2.45 -11.66
N THR A 49 3.26 3.22 -12.64
CA THR A 49 1.89 3.66 -12.80
C THR A 49 1.54 3.77 -14.28
N ASP A 50 0.27 3.57 -14.61
CA ASP A 50 -0.36 3.86 -15.91
C ASP A 50 -1.20 5.16 -15.87
N GLY A 51 -1.07 5.95 -14.78
CA GLY A 51 -1.81 7.18 -14.59
C GLY A 51 -3.32 6.96 -14.48
N GLY A 52 -4.08 7.82 -15.16
CA GLY A 52 -5.55 7.88 -15.07
C GLY A 52 -6.05 8.90 -14.04
N SER A 53 -7.35 9.11 -14.03
CA SER A 53 -8.03 10.10 -13.17
C SER A 53 -9.15 9.51 -12.31
N GLY A 54 -9.34 8.18 -12.37
CA GLY A 54 -10.35 7.48 -11.59
C GLY A 54 -9.92 7.17 -10.17
N THR A 55 -10.73 6.36 -9.51
CA THR A 55 -10.48 5.86 -8.17
C THR A 55 -9.21 4.99 -8.14
N PRO A 56 -8.23 5.28 -7.27
CA PRO A 56 -6.97 4.56 -7.27
C PRO A 56 -7.12 3.12 -6.76
N TRP A 57 -6.35 2.21 -7.34
CA TRP A 57 -6.11 0.86 -6.84
C TRP A 57 -4.62 0.52 -6.93
N PHE A 58 -4.17 -0.38 -6.06
CA PHE A 58 -2.76 -0.67 -5.91
C PHE A 58 -2.49 -2.16 -5.92
N LEU A 59 -1.40 -2.55 -6.56
CA LEU A 59 -0.94 -3.92 -6.60
C LEU A 59 0.45 -4.00 -5.98
N ILE A 60 0.63 -4.89 -5.00
CA ILE A 60 1.80 -4.91 -4.13
C ILE A 60 2.40 -6.32 -4.08
N ASP A 61 3.73 -6.40 -4.12
CA ASP A 61 4.47 -7.61 -3.80
C ASP A 61 4.68 -7.71 -2.28
N THR A 62 4.05 -8.73 -1.69
CA THR A 62 4.15 -9.05 -0.25
C THR A 62 5.01 -10.27 0.04
N THR A 63 5.70 -10.83 -0.96
CA THR A 63 6.51 -12.04 -0.81
C THR A 63 7.92 -11.76 -0.29
N ARG A 64 8.35 -10.49 -0.33
CA ARG A 64 9.70 -10.07 0.04
C ARG A 64 9.82 -9.60 1.49
N ALA A 65 11.06 -9.63 1.98
CA ALA A 65 11.42 -9.10 3.29
C ALA A 65 11.24 -7.58 3.38
N ILE A 66 11.60 -6.85 2.31
CA ILE A 66 11.35 -5.41 2.19
C ILE A 66 9.97 -5.19 1.61
N ARG A 67 9.23 -4.25 2.19
CA ARG A 67 7.89 -3.83 1.75
C ARG A 67 7.97 -2.46 1.07
N PRO A 68 7.06 -2.17 0.11
CA PRO A 68 6.99 -0.84 -0.52
C PRO A 68 6.59 0.25 0.45
N ILE A 69 5.91 -0.09 1.55
CA ILE A 69 5.66 0.81 2.68
C ILE A 69 6.25 0.19 3.93
N ILE A 70 7.08 0.95 4.62
CA ILE A 70 7.79 0.53 5.82
C ILE A 70 7.19 1.27 7.01
N TRP A 71 6.67 0.51 7.97
CA TRP A 71 6.20 1.04 9.23
C TRP A 71 7.38 1.21 10.19
N GLN A 72 7.61 2.44 10.64
CA GLN A 72 8.69 2.79 11.55
C GLN A 72 8.11 3.22 12.90
N THR A 73 8.29 2.37 13.92
CA THR A 73 7.97 2.69 15.31
C THR A 73 9.18 3.32 16.00
N ARG A 74 9.01 4.50 16.60
CA ARG A 74 10.01 5.14 17.47
C ARG A 74 9.70 4.94 18.95
N MET A 75 8.43 4.91 19.32
CA MET A 75 7.94 4.51 20.64
C MET A 75 6.71 3.62 20.44
N PRO A 76 6.70 2.39 20.99
CA PRO A 76 5.54 1.51 20.91
C PRO A 76 4.34 2.13 21.66
N TYR A 77 3.14 1.60 21.42
CA TYR A 77 1.95 2.06 22.11
C TYR A 77 1.98 1.63 23.57
N GLU A 78 2.13 2.61 24.47
CA GLU A 78 2.11 2.41 25.91
C GLU A 78 0.79 2.94 26.48
N PHE A 79 0.03 2.07 27.14
CA PHE A 79 -1.19 2.46 27.86
C PHE A 79 -0.80 3.00 29.23
N GLN A 80 -1.31 4.19 29.55
CA GLN A 80 -1.06 4.85 30.82
C GLN A 80 -2.39 5.08 31.52
N ALA A 81 -2.45 4.75 32.80
CA ALA A 81 -3.63 4.89 33.62
C ALA A 81 -3.24 5.59 34.94
N LYS A 82 -4.02 6.60 35.31
CA LYS A 82 -3.99 7.21 36.64
C LYS A 82 -5.30 6.89 37.32
N THR A 83 -5.29 5.78 38.06
CA THR A 83 -6.47 5.23 38.72
C THR A 83 -6.26 4.91 40.18
N ALA A 84 -5.16 5.36 40.77
CA ALA A 84 -4.94 5.17 42.19
C ALA A 84 -5.84 6.14 42.97
N ASN A 85 -6.39 5.69 44.09
CA ASN A 85 -7.24 6.52 44.96
C ASN A 85 -6.52 7.78 45.50
N TYR A 86 -5.20 7.83 45.39
CA TYR A 86 -4.35 8.95 45.79
C TYR A 86 -3.83 9.79 44.62
N ASP A 87 -4.27 9.52 43.39
CA ASP A 87 -3.99 10.41 42.26
C ASP A 87 -4.81 11.70 42.41
N ASP A 88 -4.19 12.86 42.17
CA ASP A 88 -4.84 14.17 42.37
C ASP A 88 -6.23 14.28 41.71
N ASN A 89 -6.41 13.72 40.51
CA ASN A 89 -7.69 13.77 39.80
C ASN A 89 -8.76 12.87 40.41
N VAL A 90 -8.36 11.70 40.93
CA VAL A 90 -9.29 10.79 41.62
C VAL A 90 -9.67 11.38 42.97
N PHE A 91 -8.70 11.95 43.70
CA PHE A 91 -8.95 12.54 45.01
C PHE A 91 -9.76 13.84 44.95
N LEU A 92 -9.45 14.75 44.01
CA LEU A 92 -10.10 16.06 43.91
C LEU A 92 -11.43 16.01 43.15
N ASN A 93 -11.51 15.20 42.09
CA ASN A 93 -12.60 15.25 41.12
C ASN A 93 -13.31 13.90 40.92
N ASP A 94 -12.88 12.82 41.58
CA ASP A 94 -13.36 11.44 41.35
C ASP A 94 -13.26 11.01 39.87
N GLU A 95 -12.21 11.48 39.18
CA GLU A 95 -11.96 11.22 37.76
C GLU A 95 -10.75 10.30 37.53
N TYR A 96 -10.99 9.22 36.78
CA TYR A 96 -9.98 8.27 36.33
C TYR A 96 -9.44 8.68 34.95
N LEU A 97 -8.13 8.89 34.85
CA LEU A 97 -7.52 9.28 33.58
C LEU A 97 -6.86 8.09 32.88
N TYR A 98 -7.13 7.98 31.59
CA TYR A 98 -6.52 7.01 30.70
C TYR A 98 -5.88 7.72 29.50
N GLY A 99 -4.66 7.33 29.17
CA GLY A 99 -3.89 7.90 28.07
C GLY A 99 -3.16 6.82 27.28
N VAL A 100 -2.78 7.15 26.05
CA VAL A 100 -1.92 6.31 25.22
C VAL A 100 -0.79 7.18 24.68
N ARG A 101 0.46 6.73 24.86
CA ARG A 101 1.64 7.38 24.32
C ARG A 101 2.23 6.51 23.22
N ALA A 102 2.36 7.05 22.01
CA ALA A 102 3.00 6.37 20.89
C ALA A 102 3.67 7.37 19.94
N ARG A 103 4.75 6.95 19.26
CA ARG A 103 5.37 7.71 18.16
C ARG A 103 5.76 6.74 17.06
N ALA A 104 5.07 6.82 15.93
CA ALA A 104 5.33 5.98 14.77
C ALA A 104 5.00 6.74 13.48
N ASN A 105 5.61 6.32 12.37
CA ASN A 105 5.35 6.87 11.04
C ASN A 105 5.48 5.77 9.99
N ALA A 106 4.95 5.99 8.78
CA ALA A 106 5.24 5.16 7.62
C ALA A 106 6.18 5.91 6.66
N GLY A 107 7.00 5.16 5.92
CA GLY A 107 7.85 5.68 4.85
C GLY A 107 7.82 4.79 3.62
N PHE A 108 8.18 5.35 2.47
CA PHE A 108 8.31 4.58 1.24
C PHE A 108 9.57 3.72 1.25
N GLY A 109 9.41 2.47 0.81
CA GLY A 109 10.49 1.55 0.49
C GLY A 109 10.78 1.57 -1.01
N LEU A 110 10.94 0.38 -1.59
CA LEU A 110 11.22 0.22 -3.01
C LEU A 110 9.95 0.39 -3.86
N TRP A 111 9.99 1.32 -4.81
CA TRP A 111 8.87 1.59 -5.74
C TRP A 111 8.61 0.42 -6.69
N GLN A 112 9.63 -0.39 -7.00
CA GLN A 112 9.51 -1.58 -7.86
C GLN A 112 8.58 -2.65 -7.24
N LEU A 113 8.25 -2.56 -5.96
CA LEU A 113 7.39 -3.55 -5.28
C LEU A 113 5.91 -3.16 -5.27
N ALA A 114 5.56 -2.02 -5.86
CA ALA A 114 4.18 -1.55 -5.93
C ALA A 114 3.87 -1.00 -7.32
N TRP A 115 2.62 -1.19 -7.73
CA TRP A 115 2.01 -0.53 -8.87
C TRP A 115 0.80 0.25 -8.40
N GLY A 116 0.71 1.52 -8.80
CA GLY A 116 -0.44 2.38 -8.51
C GLY A 116 -1.15 2.76 -9.80
N SER A 117 -2.45 2.51 -9.88
CA SER A 117 -3.25 2.85 -11.06
C SER A 117 -4.48 3.65 -10.68
N LYS A 118 -4.84 4.62 -11.50
CA LYS A 118 -6.12 5.34 -11.46
C LYS A 118 -6.97 5.05 -12.70
N GLN A 119 -6.62 4.02 -13.46
CA GLN A 119 -7.44 3.51 -14.55
C GLN A 119 -8.59 2.66 -13.99
N THR A 120 -9.59 2.37 -14.82
CA THR A 120 -10.69 1.47 -14.43
C THR A 120 -10.16 0.09 -14.04
N LEU A 121 -10.53 -0.41 -12.86
CA LEU A 121 -10.15 -1.76 -12.43
C LEU A 121 -10.90 -2.81 -13.27
N ASN A 122 -10.17 -3.48 -14.15
CA ASN A 122 -10.67 -4.56 -14.99
C ASN A 122 -9.53 -5.57 -15.30
N ALA A 123 -9.88 -6.70 -15.92
CA ALA A 123 -8.92 -7.76 -16.22
C ALA A 123 -7.77 -7.31 -17.14
N ALA A 124 -8.01 -6.38 -18.06
CA ALA A 124 -6.98 -5.89 -18.99
C ALA A 124 -5.94 -5.02 -18.28
N ASN A 125 -6.40 -4.01 -17.52
CA ASN A 125 -5.52 -3.11 -16.78
C ASN A 125 -4.78 -3.84 -15.66
N TYR A 126 -5.45 -4.80 -15.00
CA TYR A 126 -4.81 -5.67 -14.02
C TYR A 126 -3.71 -6.54 -14.64
N ALA A 127 -3.93 -7.09 -15.85
CA ALA A 127 -2.91 -7.85 -16.56
C ALA A 127 -1.69 -6.99 -16.92
N VAL A 128 -1.91 -5.75 -17.38
CA VAL A 128 -0.83 -4.79 -17.69
C VAL A 128 -0.01 -4.49 -16.43
N ALA A 129 -0.66 -4.17 -15.32
CA ALA A 129 0.01 -3.91 -14.05
C ALA A 129 0.85 -5.11 -13.58
N ARG A 130 0.29 -6.33 -13.64
CA ARG A 130 1.02 -7.56 -13.28
C ARG A 130 2.23 -7.80 -14.17
N ALA A 131 2.06 -7.65 -15.48
CA ALA A 131 3.14 -7.85 -16.44
C ALA A 131 4.27 -6.82 -16.25
N ALA A 132 3.92 -5.55 -16.02
CA ALA A 132 4.88 -4.50 -15.71
C ALA A 132 5.67 -4.82 -14.44
N MET A 133 4.98 -5.19 -13.35
CA MET A 133 5.63 -5.57 -12.10
C MET A 133 6.57 -6.77 -12.27
N ALA A 134 6.12 -7.84 -12.94
CA ALA A 134 6.93 -9.01 -13.20
C ALA A 134 8.17 -8.70 -14.07
N GLY A 135 8.08 -7.66 -14.90
CA GLY A 135 9.15 -7.18 -15.78
C GLY A 135 10.19 -6.27 -15.10
N PHE A 136 9.98 -5.86 -13.85
CA PHE A 136 10.91 -4.94 -13.19
C PHE A 136 12.31 -5.54 -13.00
N LYS A 137 13.30 -4.69 -13.26
CA LYS A 137 14.72 -5.00 -13.15
C LYS A 137 15.37 -4.07 -12.12
N ALA A 138 16.40 -4.59 -11.47
CA ALA A 138 17.32 -3.80 -10.68
C ALA A 138 18.29 -3.06 -11.61
N ASP A 139 19.04 -2.14 -11.04
CA ASP A 139 20.17 -1.51 -11.72
C ASP A 139 21.13 -2.57 -12.28
N GLY A 140 21.62 -2.33 -13.50
CA GLY A 140 22.44 -3.30 -14.24
C GLY A 140 21.62 -4.38 -14.94
N GLY A 141 20.29 -4.26 -14.98
CA GLY A 141 19.41 -5.11 -15.81
C GLY A 141 19.04 -6.47 -15.22
N LYS A 142 19.39 -6.76 -13.96
CA LYS A 142 19.03 -8.01 -13.29
C LYS A 142 17.54 -8.06 -12.97
N ILE A 143 16.85 -9.13 -13.37
CA ILE A 143 15.43 -9.31 -13.05
C ILE A 143 15.24 -9.39 -11.54
N LEU A 144 14.34 -8.57 -11.00
CA LEU A 144 14.04 -8.59 -9.57
C LEU A 144 13.21 -9.81 -9.20
N GLY A 145 12.29 -10.25 -10.07
CA GLY A 145 11.37 -11.37 -9.82
C GLY A 145 10.19 -10.97 -8.95
N VAL A 146 9.67 -9.75 -9.15
CA VAL A 146 8.56 -9.20 -8.35
C VAL A 146 7.29 -9.99 -8.62
N LYS A 147 6.57 -10.35 -7.56
CA LYS A 147 5.33 -11.11 -7.64
C LYS A 147 4.20 -10.33 -7.00
N PRO A 148 3.31 -9.71 -7.79
CA PRO A 148 2.15 -9.04 -7.23
C PRO A 148 1.20 -10.04 -6.57
N THR A 149 1.08 -9.96 -5.25
CA THR A 149 0.32 -10.89 -4.41
C THR A 149 -0.78 -10.21 -3.60
N LEU A 150 -0.80 -8.88 -3.52
CA LEU A 150 -1.80 -8.13 -2.77
C LEU A 150 -2.42 -7.02 -3.62
N LEU A 151 -3.73 -7.08 -3.82
CA LEU A 151 -4.54 -6.04 -4.42
C LEU A 151 -5.20 -5.20 -3.32
N VAL A 152 -4.93 -3.90 -3.30
CA VAL A 152 -5.50 -2.96 -2.33
C VAL A 152 -6.43 -1.99 -3.06
N VAL A 153 -7.68 -1.90 -2.60
CA VAL A 153 -8.73 -1.08 -3.23
C VAL A 153 -9.57 -0.32 -2.19
N PRO A 154 -10.16 0.83 -2.57
CA PRO A 154 -11.19 1.47 -1.77
C PRO A 154 -12.54 0.72 -1.89
N PRO A 155 -13.50 0.96 -0.97
CA PRO A 155 -14.81 0.30 -0.99
C PRO A 155 -15.58 0.50 -2.30
N ALA A 156 -15.38 1.64 -2.98
CA ALA A 156 -16.01 1.92 -4.27
C ALA A 156 -15.64 0.92 -5.38
N LEU A 157 -14.48 0.24 -5.26
CA LEU A 157 -14.00 -0.75 -6.22
C LEU A 157 -14.10 -2.19 -5.69
N GLU A 158 -14.70 -2.39 -4.51
CA GLU A 158 -14.75 -3.70 -3.85
C GLU A 158 -15.40 -4.78 -4.73
N GLN A 159 -16.55 -4.46 -5.35
CA GLN A 159 -17.25 -5.41 -6.21
C GLN A 159 -16.38 -5.82 -7.40
N ALA A 160 -15.83 -4.86 -8.14
CA ALA A 160 -14.96 -5.12 -9.28
C ALA A 160 -13.71 -5.94 -8.88
N ALA A 161 -13.14 -5.67 -7.70
CA ALA A 161 -11.99 -6.40 -7.21
C ALA A 161 -12.35 -7.84 -6.80
N ARG A 162 -13.49 -8.06 -6.15
CA ARG A 162 -13.98 -9.40 -5.80
C ARG A 162 -14.26 -10.23 -7.03
N ASP A 163 -14.94 -9.66 -8.02
CA ASP A 163 -15.23 -10.34 -9.29
C ASP A 163 -13.92 -10.71 -10.02
N LEU A 164 -12.89 -9.86 -9.91
CA LEU A 164 -11.61 -10.07 -10.57
C LEU A 164 -10.74 -11.15 -9.92
N VAL A 165 -10.56 -11.14 -8.59
CA VAL A 165 -9.60 -12.04 -7.92
C VAL A 165 -10.23 -13.07 -6.98
N MET A 166 -11.49 -12.91 -6.58
CA MET A 166 -12.18 -13.80 -5.62
C MET A 166 -13.28 -14.65 -6.27
N ALA A 167 -13.83 -14.26 -7.41
CA ALA A 167 -14.85 -15.06 -8.09
C ALA A 167 -14.20 -16.16 -8.96
N PRO A 168 -14.66 -17.43 -8.86
CA PRO A 168 -14.10 -18.53 -9.66
C PRO A 168 -14.49 -18.47 -11.14
N THR A 169 -15.57 -17.77 -11.48
CA THR A 169 -16.09 -17.61 -12.84
C THR A 169 -16.21 -16.13 -13.19
N ALA A 170 -15.86 -15.79 -14.41
CA ALA A 170 -16.08 -14.48 -15.00
C ALA A 170 -17.51 -14.35 -15.59
N VAL A 171 -17.79 -13.22 -16.22
CA VAL A 171 -19.07 -12.93 -16.90
C VAL A 171 -19.42 -14.07 -17.87
N ALA A 172 -20.72 -14.40 -17.96
CA ALA A 172 -21.25 -15.47 -18.80
C ALA A 172 -20.72 -16.88 -18.51
N GLY A 173 -20.19 -17.13 -17.30
CA GLY A 173 -19.78 -18.47 -16.86
C GLY A 173 -18.41 -18.91 -17.37
N ALA A 174 -17.62 -18.00 -17.95
CA ALA A 174 -16.24 -18.29 -18.35
C ALA A 174 -15.33 -18.51 -17.14
N THR A 175 -14.26 -19.28 -17.30
CA THR A 175 -13.25 -19.47 -16.25
C THR A 175 -12.53 -18.15 -15.97
N ASN A 176 -12.49 -17.74 -14.70
CA ASN A 176 -11.70 -16.56 -14.32
C ASN A 176 -10.21 -16.92 -14.23
N THR A 177 -9.40 -16.35 -15.13
CA THR A 177 -7.95 -16.56 -15.18
C THR A 177 -7.19 -15.91 -14.02
N TRP A 178 -7.79 -14.90 -13.38
CA TRP A 178 -7.18 -14.15 -12.27
C TRP A 178 -7.66 -14.59 -10.90
N TYR A 179 -8.52 -15.60 -10.84
CA TYR A 179 -9.00 -16.17 -9.58
C TYR A 179 -7.83 -16.59 -8.68
N LYS A 180 -7.82 -16.08 -7.44
CA LYS A 180 -6.77 -16.27 -6.43
C LYS A 180 -5.36 -15.85 -6.87
N SER A 181 -5.26 -14.97 -7.87
CA SER A 181 -3.96 -14.46 -8.31
C SER A 181 -3.33 -13.45 -7.33
N ALA A 182 -4.15 -12.81 -6.48
CA ALA A 182 -3.73 -11.93 -5.40
C ALA A 182 -4.76 -11.94 -4.26
N ASP A 183 -4.30 -11.68 -3.04
CA ASP A 183 -5.16 -11.41 -1.89
C ASP A 183 -5.80 -10.02 -2.05
N LEU A 184 -7.04 -9.87 -1.56
CA LEU A 184 -7.78 -8.61 -1.65
C LEU A 184 -7.83 -7.93 -0.28
N VAL A 185 -7.38 -6.68 -0.22
CA VAL A 185 -7.61 -5.79 0.92
C VAL A 185 -8.48 -4.62 0.46
N VAL A 186 -9.64 -4.50 1.10
CA VAL A 186 -10.56 -3.38 0.93
C VAL A 186 -10.38 -2.45 2.12
N THR A 187 -10.10 -1.16 1.88
CA THR A 187 -9.82 -0.22 2.96
C THR A 187 -10.46 1.16 2.72
N PRO A 188 -11.21 1.72 3.69
CA PRO A 188 -11.84 3.03 3.55
C PRO A 188 -10.84 4.19 3.54
N TYR A 189 -9.59 3.95 3.95
CA TYR A 189 -8.55 4.98 4.02
C TYR A 189 -7.97 5.37 2.65
N LEU A 190 -8.47 4.76 1.57
CA LEU A 190 -8.14 5.11 0.18
C LEU A 190 -9.19 6.01 -0.49
N ILE A 191 -10.28 6.36 0.21
CA ILE A 191 -11.28 7.33 -0.24
C ILE A 191 -10.66 8.72 -0.26
#